data_AF-A0A7S1CNW7-F1
#
_entry.id   AF-A0A7S1CNW7-F1
#
_cell.length_a   1.000
_cell.length_b   1.000
_cell.length_c   1.000
_cell.angle_alpha   90.00
_cell.angle_beta   90.00
_cell.angle_gamma   90.00
#
_symmetry.space_group_name_H-M   'P 1'
#
loop_
_entity.id
_entity.type
_entity.pdbx_description
1 polymer ?
#
loop_
_entity_poly.entity_id
_entity_poly.type
_entity_poly.pdbx_seq_one_letter_code
_entity_poly.pdbx_strand_id
1 'polypeptide(L)'
;VRAAAAPAAALLVAALLAASALAAPLPLECHLEARAEKVLKSCSSPVVSQDLDLRSAGLVGISPGAFNGVTVRDLKLDSNLLVEIQAGTFSGLRVTGQLSLNSLAQLTRVASGAFHNCSAALFYLTATGLATIQPNAFEGLTVAAPLNLAQNKIEFVPSLAFRGVVAKGIYLDDQAPPLTTIEQGAFDGATITAGGKLSLNHASLTTLQPGAFAGMSADALLIGQTTLRRIDEGAFSWEHSVTTIGDLTISGNAQLTEVSLKQMHFKSVTIQHNALATIKSHSFEQLTTTGDVVVDEPLLTVIESNAFYSATIGGKLSFPAAAKLSSIQSRALHHATITGDVVVTDSLALVTVGGEAFAGATVGGSLRLDGGQIAQVQQAAFKETVITGSLSLANNKIAEGEGGLAADAFSVLRAHGGLDLSNNHAMRTIGGAAFTGSEFSGVVRLPVATTYLLWSLVSNTHAFKPGTRVDAPGMLGAVCDEAGRAHMTWLGNATVCAECPPGSYCPSGDSARPAHAAAVPCPDGTGM
;
A
#
# COMPACT_ATOMS: atom_id res chain seq x y z
N VAL A 1 -31.00 80.22 6.43
CA VAL A 1 -31.47 78.83 6.62
C VAL A 1 -30.70 77.91 5.70
N ARG A 2 -29.62 77.29 6.19
CA ARG A 2 -28.90 76.20 5.52
C ARG A 2 -29.02 75.00 6.43
N ALA A 3 -29.82 74.01 6.04
CA ALA A 3 -29.82 72.69 6.64
C ALA A 3 -29.13 71.76 5.64
N ALA A 4 -27.93 71.31 5.99
CA ALA A 4 -27.16 70.36 5.22
C ALA A 4 -27.73 68.95 5.44
N ALA A 5 -28.09 68.27 4.35
CA ALA A 5 -28.38 66.85 4.37
C ALA A 5 -27.06 66.08 4.57
N ALA A 6 -26.94 65.35 5.69
CA ALA A 6 -25.86 64.39 5.88
C ALA A 6 -26.02 63.20 4.91
N PRO A 7 -24.93 62.59 4.40
CA PRO A 7 -25.03 61.55 3.39
C PRO A 7 -25.50 60.24 4.04
N ALA A 8 -26.54 59.64 3.47
CA ALA A 8 -27.11 58.36 3.92
C ALA A 8 -26.07 57.23 4.06
N ALA A 9 -24.94 57.31 3.34
CA ALA A 9 -23.81 56.40 3.47
C ALA A 9 -23.12 56.45 4.85
N ALA A 10 -22.99 57.64 5.46
CA ALA A 10 -22.39 57.77 6.79
C ALA A 10 -23.30 57.22 7.89
N LEU A 11 -24.62 57.35 7.72
CA LEU A 11 -25.63 56.73 8.60
C LEU A 11 -25.67 55.21 8.45
N LEU A 12 -25.48 54.67 7.24
CA LEU A 12 -25.41 53.22 7.01
C LEU A 12 -24.13 52.62 7.58
N VAL A 13 -22.98 53.28 7.42
CA VAL A 13 -21.70 52.87 8.02
C VAL A 13 -21.76 53.00 9.55
N ALA A 14 -22.35 54.07 10.07
CA ALA A 14 -22.58 54.21 11.52
C ALA A 14 -23.59 53.17 12.05
N ALA A 15 -24.61 52.78 11.28
CA ALA A 15 -25.55 51.73 11.64
C ALA A 15 -24.93 50.33 11.56
N LEU A 16 -24.03 50.07 10.61
CA LEU A 16 -23.22 48.84 10.54
C LEU A 16 -22.19 48.77 11.68
N LEU A 17 -21.54 49.89 12.00
CA LEU A 17 -20.66 50.01 13.16
C LEU A 17 -21.43 49.89 14.48
N ALA A 18 -22.62 50.46 14.58
CA ALA A 18 -23.50 50.32 15.75
C ALA A 18 -24.11 48.92 15.86
N ALA A 19 -24.42 48.25 14.75
CA ALA A 19 -24.85 46.86 14.74
C ALA A 19 -23.69 45.90 15.12
N SER A 20 -22.44 46.25 14.79
CA SER A 20 -21.24 45.54 15.27
C SER A 20 -20.94 45.78 16.77
N ALA A 21 -21.64 46.71 17.42
CA ALA A 21 -21.47 47.04 18.83
C ALA A 21 -22.41 46.26 19.77
N LEU A 22 -23.40 45.52 19.25
CA LEU A 22 -24.14 44.52 20.03
C LEU A 22 -23.43 43.16 19.96
N ALA A 23 -22.22 43.10 20.53
CA ALA A 23 -21.64 41.80 20.86
C ALA A 23 -22.57 41.10 21.87
N ALA A 24 -22.84 39.81 21.67
CA ALA A 24 -23.58 39.02 22.63
C ALA A 24 -22.95 39.18 24.04
N PRO A 25 -23.75 39.32 25.11
CA PRO A 25 -23.21 39.40 26.45
C PRO A 25 -22.38 38.14 26.75
N LEU A 26 -21.19 38.34 27.30
CA LEU A 26 -20.31 37.24 27.70
C LEU A 26 -20.98 36.37 28.77
N PRO A 27 -20.76 35.04 28.74
CA PRO A 27 -21.13 34.14 29.83
C PRO A 27 -20.56 34.61 31.18
N LEU A 28 -21.29 34.37 32.27
CA LEU A 28 -20.94 34.83 33.62
C LEU A 28 -19.62 34.21 34.11
N GLU A 29 -19.29 33.04 33.59
CA GLU A 29 -18.12 32.24 33.90
C GLU A 29 -16.83 32.84 33.32
N CYS A 30 -16.94 33.81 32.41
CA CYS A 30 -15.85 34.36 31.63
C CYS A 30 -15.62 35.86 31.89
N HIS A 31 -14.34 36.25 31.98
CA HIS A 31 -13.91 37.61 32.27
C HIS A 31 -12.94 38.14 31.21
N LEU A 32 -13.12 39.40 30.81
CA LEU A 32 -12.19 40.11 29.94
C LEU A 32 -11.10 40.84 30.76
N GLU A 33 -9.93 41.09 30.17
CA GLU A 33 -8.91 41.96 30.76
C GLU A 33 -9.42 43.41 30.90
N ALA A 34 -9.92 43.96 29.80
CA ALA A 34 -10.71 45.19 29.76
C ALA A 34 -11.84 45.04 28.71
N ARG A 35 -13.04 45.53 29.02
CA ARG A 35 -14.20 45.44 28.10
C ARG A 35 -13.94 46.09 26.73
N ALA A 36 -13.14 47.16 26.69
CA ALA A 36 -12.75 47.85 25.47
C ALA A 36 -11.77 47.03 24.60
N GLU A 37 -10.96 46.18 25.23
CA GLU A 37 -9.91 45.41 24.54
C GLU A 37 -10.42 44.09 23.98
N LYS A 38 -11.57 43.58 24.44
CA LYS A 38 -12.17 42.31 24.01
C LYS A 38 -11.18 41.13 24.02
N VAL A 39 -10.28 41.11 25.00
CA VAL A 39 -9.36 40.01 25.27
C VAL A 39 -9.91 39.16 26.40
N LEU A 40 -10.13 37.87 26.15
CA LEU A 40 -10.62 36.93 27.14
C LEU A 40 -9.50 36.55 28.11
N LYS A 41 -9.63 36.97 29.37
CA LYS A 41 -8.62 36.76 30.41
C LYS A 41 -8.69 35.37 31.03
N SER A 42 -9.89 34.97 31.40
CA SER A 42 -10.14 33.70 32.09
C SER A 42 -11.58 33.27 31.95
N CYS A 43 -11.79 31.96 31.94
CA CYS A 43 -13.07 31.33 32.17
C CYS A 43 -12.93 30.30 33.29
N SER A 44 -13.97 30.14 34.09
CA SER A 44 -14.07 29.09 35.08
C SER A 44 -14.90 27.93 34.55
N SER A 45 -14.67 26.71 35.05
CA SER A 45 -15.54 25.58 34.71
C SER A 45 -16.93 25.88 35.28
N PRO A 46 -17.99 25.89 34.45
CA PRO A 46 -19.34 26.03 34.95
C PRO A 46 -19.64 24.88 35.92
N VAL A 47 -20.39 25.17 36.97
CA VAL A 47 -20.92 24.14 37.85
C VAL A 47 -21.86 23.28 37.00
N VAL A 48 -21.40 22.09 36.59
CA VAL A 48 -22.11 21.09 35.77
C VAL A 48 -22.19 21.41 34.26
N SER A 49 -21.30 20.80 33.46
CA SER A 49 -21.47 20.42 32.04
C SER A 49 -22.25 21.36 31.10
N GLN A 50 -22.06 22.67 31.22
CA GLN A 50 -22.71 23.66 30.33
C GLN A 50 -21.87 23.97 29.10
N ASP A 51 -22.56 24.46 28.07
CA ASP A 51 -21.99 24.97 26.83
C ASP A 51 -21.51 26.42 27.06
N LEU A 52 -20.28 26.71 26.66
CA LEU A 52 -19.71 28.04 26.67
C LEU A 52 -19.78 28.63 25.25
N ASP A 53 -20.83 29.42 25.00
CA ASP A 53 -21.06 30.07 23.71
C ASP A 53 -20.47 31.49 23.70
N LEU A 54 -19.38 31.65 22.97
CA LEU A 54 -18.62 32.89 22.77
C LEU A 54 -18.61 33.30 21.28
N ARG A 55 -19.56 32.81 20.49
CA ARG A 55 -19.66 33.12 19.07
C ARG A 55 -19.95 34.60 18.85
N SER A 56 -19.28 35.20 17.87
CA SER A 56 -19.51 36.60 17.48
C SER A 56 -19.40 37.62 18.63
N ALA A 57 -18.66 37.31 19.69
CA ALA A 57 -18.41 38.23 20.81
C ALA A 57 -17.43 39.37 20.41
N GLY A 58 -16.79 39.23 19.25
CA GLY A 58 -15.80 40.16 18.73
C GLY A 58 -14.47 40.08 19.48
N LEU A 59 -14.16 38.92 20.05
CA LEU A 59 -12.90 38.69 20.75
C LEU A 59 -11.74 38.88 19.78
N VAL A 60 -10.75 39.67 20.18
CA VAL A 60 -9.51 39.90 19.38
C VAL A 60 -8.34 39.07 19.91
N GLY A 61 -8.46 38.55 21.13
CA GLY A 61 -7.45 37.71 21.77
C GLY A 61 -8.02 36.87 22.91
N ILE A 62 -7.27 35.84 23.29
CA ILE A 62 -7.51 34.99 24.46
C ILE A 62 -6.18 34.85 25.18
N SER A 63 -6.12 35.28 26.44
CA SER A 63 -4.89 35.26 27.24
C SER A 63 -4.42 33.80 27.46
N PRO A 64 -3.10 33.55 27.48
CA PRO A 64 -2.54 32.25 27.85
C PRO A 64 -3.11 31.75 29.18
N GLY A 65 -3.55 30.49 29.21
CA GLY A 65 -4.13 29.89 30.40
C GLY A 65 -5.55 30.34 30.75
N ALA A 66 -6.24 31.07 29.86
CA ALA A 66 -7.64 31.47 30.08
C ALA A 66 -8.57 30.29 30.35
N PHE A 67 -8.22 29.09 29.88
CA PHE A 67 -8.97 27.85 30.07
C PHE A 67 -8.26 26.81 30.95
N ASN A 68 -7.24 27.19 31.72
CA ASN A 68 -6.51 26.26 32.58
C ASN A 68 -7.45 25.57 33.57
N GLY A 69 -7.51 24.23 33.51
CA GLY A 69 -8.38 23.41 34.38
C GLY A 69 -9.86 23.51 34.05
N VAL A 70 -10.25 24.13 32.92
CA VAL A 70 -11.63 24.23 32.50
C VAL A 70 -12.08 22.93 31.85
N THR A 71 -13.19 22.39 32.34
CA THR A 71 -13.95 21.33 31.67
C THR A 71 -15.32 21.85 31.26
N VAL A 72 -15.68 21.69 29.99
CA VAL A 72 -16.96 22.14 29.42
C VAL A 72 -17.57 21.07 28.51
N ARG A 73 -18.87 21.20 28.21
CA ARG A 73 -19.51 20.38 27.19
C ARG A 73 -19.11 20.88 25.81
N ASP A 74 -19.59 22.05 25.41
CA ASP A 74 -19.20 22.70 24.17
C ASP A 74 -18.46 24.02 24.46
N LEU A 75 -17.47 24.37 23.65
CA LEU A 75 -16.85 25.69 23.59
C LEU A 75 -16.95 26.22 22.16
N LYS A 76 -17.76 27.25 21.95
CA LYS A 76 -18.01 27.83 20.63
C LYS A 76 -17.41 29.22 20.54
N LEU A 77 -16.34 29.37 19.77
CA LEU A 77 -15.58 30.61 19.56
C LEU A 77 -15.72 31.12 18.13
N ASP A 78 -16.70 30.62 17.37
CA ASP A 78 -16.86 30.92 15.95
C ASP A 78 -17.05 32.43 15.68
N SER A 79 -16.60 32.88 14.51
CA SER A 79 -16.81 34.25 14.02
C SER A 79 -16.29 35.36 14.96
N ASN A 80 -15.20 35.10 15.68
CA ASN A 80 -14.43 36.12 16.39
C ASN A 80 -13.31 36.72 15.51
N LEU A 81 -12.56 37.68 16.06
CA LEU A 81 -11.55 38.48 15.37
C LEU A 81 -10.12 38.10 15.79
N LEU A 82 -9.92 36.85 16.20
CA LEU A 82 -8.60 36.34 16.61
C LEU A 82 -7.64 36.37 15.43
N VAL A 83 -6.46 36.95 15.62
CA VAL A 83 -5.38 36.95 14.61
C VAL A 83 -4.45 35.75 14.80
N GLU A 84 -4.27 35.32 16.05
CA GLU A 84 -3.40 34.25 16.47
C GLU A 84 -4.01 33.51 17.67
N ILE A 85 -3.80 32.19 17.72
CA ILE A 85 -3.95 31.40 18.95
C ILE A 85 -2.58 31.31 19.60
N GLN A 86 -2.42 31.94 20.75
CA GLN A 86 -1.13 32.07 21.44
C GLN A 86 -0.75 30.78 22.18
N ALA A 87 0.53 30.69 22.57
CA ALA A 87 1.02 29.59 23.38
C ALA A 87 0.21 29.49 24.68
N GLY A 88 -0.25 28.28 25.00
CA GLY A 88 -1.00 28.01 26.22
C GLY A 88 -2.45 28.51 26.24
N THR A 89 -3.00 29.04 25.13
CA THR A 89 -4.41 29.50 25.09
C THR A 89 -5.38 28.39 25.50
N PHE A 90 -5.24 27.17 24.98
CA PHE A 90 -6.10 26.02 25.26
C PHE A 90 -5.40 24.91 26.06
N SER A 91 -4.33 25.25 26.77
CA SER A 91 -3.55 24.25 27.53
C SER A 91 -4.40 23.53 28.57
N GLY A 92 -4.42 22.20 28.53
CA GLY A 92 -5.16 21.37 29.48
C GLY A 92 -6.70 21.51 29.42
N LEU A 93 -7.25 22.20 28.43
CA LEU A 93 -8.69 22.34 28.25
C LEU A 93 -9.32 20.97 27.95
N ARG A 94 -10.44 20.66 28.61
CA ARG A 94 -11.22 19.43 28.35
C ARG A 94 -12.63 19.76 27.85
N VAL A 95 -12.91 19.44 26.61
CA VAL A 95 -14.20 19.64 25.94
C VAL A 95 -14.84 18.27 25.67
N THR A 96 -15.93 17.96 26.35
CA THR A 96 -16.59 16.64 26.23
C THR A 96 -17.47 16.52 24.99
N GLY A 97 -17.82 17.63 24.37
CA GLY A 97 -18.54 17.76 23.11
C GLY A 97 -17.68 18.49 22.08
N GLN A 98 -18.11 19.68 21.64
CA GLN A 98 -17.53 20.40 20.52
C GLN A 98 -16.64 21.58 20.93
N LEU A 99 -15.40 21.60 20.45
CA LEU A 99 -14.55 22.79 20.38
C LEU A 99 -14.65 23.37 18.97
N SER A 100 -15.27 24.55 18.85
CA SER A 100 -15.57 25.20 17.57
C SER A 100 -14.81 26.53 17.44
N LEU A 101 -13.96 26.64 16.44
CA LEU A 101 -13.14 27.81 16.11
C LEU A 101 -13.35 28.22 14.63
N ASN A 102 -14.57 28.07 14.12
CA ASN A 102 -14.84 28.25 12.70
C ASN A 102 -14.97 29.72 12.32
N SER A 103 -14.73 30.02 11.04
CA SER A 103 -14.97 31.34 10.46
C SER A 103 -14.19 32.48 11.16
N LEU A 104 -13.00 32.18 11.69
CA LEU A 104 -12.06 33.16 12.21
C LEU A 104 -11.26 33.79 11.07
N ALA A 105 -11.90 34.71 10.33
CA ALA A 105 -11.37 35.24 9.07
C ALA A 105 -9.99 35.93 9.18
N GLN A 106 -9.61 36.41 10.37
CA GLN A 106 -8.33 37.06 10.62
C GLN A 106 -7.27 36.12 11.20
N LEU A 107 -7.64 34.89 11.58
CA LEU A 107 -6.71 33.95 12.20
C LEU A 107 -5.73 33.47 11.15
N THR A 108 -4.45 33.73 11.36
CA THR A 108 -3.37 33.37 10.41
C THR A 108 -2.34 32.42 11.01
N ARG A 109 -2.25 32.36 12.35
CA ARG A 109 -1.21 31.60 13.07
C ARG A 109 -1.74 30.83 14.27
N VAL A 110 -1.23 29.61 14.46
CA VAL A 110 -1.30 28.87 15.73
C VAL A 110 0.12 28.71 16.29
N ALA A 111 0.33 29.24 17.50
CA ALA A 111 1.63 29.22 18.16
C ALA A 111 1.97 27.85 18.77
N SER A 112 3.26 27.62 19.02
CA SER A 112 3.75 26.44 19.75
C SER A 112 3.05 26.29 21.11
N GLY A 113 2.60 25.09 21.44
CA GLY A 113 1.91 24.79 22.70
C GLY A 113 0.52 25.43 22.85
N ALA A 114 -0.08 25.94 21.78
CA ALA A 114 -1.42 26.54 21.82
C ALA A 114 -2.49 25.57 22.36
N PHE A 115 -2.41 24.30 21.97
CA PHE A 115 -3.34 23.23 22.36
C PHE A 115 -2.69 22.14 23.23
N HIS A 116 -1.62 22.49 23.96
CA HIS A 116 -0.86 21.51 24.74
C HIS A 116 -1.76 20.70 25.69
N ASN A 117 -1.79 19.37 25.53
CA ASN A 117 -2.64 18.46 26.31
C ASN A 117 -4.14 18.85 26.36
N CYS A 118 -4.64 19.51 25.31
CA CYS A 118 -6.07 19.77 25.13
C CYS A 118 -6.81 18.48 24.73
N SER A 119 -8.07 18.34 25.12
CA SER A 119 -8.93 17.24 24.66
C SER A 119 -10.30 17.71 24.22
N ALA A 120 -10.80 17.16 23.11
CA ALA A 120 -12.11 17.49 22.55
C ALA A 120 -12.79 16.22 21.99
N ALA A 121 -14.12 16.11 22.05
CA ALA A 121 -14.80 15.04 21.30
C ALA A 121 -14.88 15.38 19.81
N LEU A 122 -15.26 16.63 19.49
CA LEU A 122 -15.25 17.21 18.15
C LEU A 122 -14.37 18.46 18.13
N PHE A 123 -13.51 18.59 17.13
CA PHE A 123 -12.65 19.77 16.95
C PHE A 123 -12.83 20.33 15.54
N TYR A 124 -13.23 21.60 15.45
CA TYR A 124 -13.38 22.30 14.19
C TYR A 124 -12.59 23.59 14.20
N LEU A 125 -11.63 23.72 13.27
CA LEU A 125 -10.92 24.95 12.97
C LEU A 125 -10.93 25.13 11.46
N THR A 126 -12.11 25.45 10.92
CA THR A 126 -12.35 25.54 9.47
C THR A 126 -12.75 26.94 9.03
N ALA A 127 -12.59 27.21 7.74
CA ALA A 127 -12.94 28.48 7.11
C ALA A 127 -12.22 29.68 7.77
N THR A 128 -10.93 29.53 8.06
CA THR A 128 -10.10 30.60 8.63
C THR A 128 -9.01 31.06 7.65
N GLY A 129 -8.24 32.08 8.00
CA GLY A 129 -7.05 32.50 7.25
C GLY A 129 -5.78 31.71 7.61
N LEU A 130 -5.89 30.61 8.35
CA LEU A 130 -4.76 29.93 8.98
C LEU A 130 -3.77 29.46 7.92
N ALA A 131 -2.57 30.05 7.94
CA ALA A 131 -1.49 29.74 7.02
C ALA A 131 -0.25 29.19 7.72
N THR A 132 -0.06 29.53 9.00
CA THR A 132 1.13 29.14 9.77
C THR A 132 0.75 28.32 11.00
N ILE A 133 1.15 27.07 11.02
CA ILE A 133 1.21 26.23 12.22
C ILE A 133 2.66 26.28 12.70
N GLN A 134 2.93 26.52 13.98
CA GLN A 134 4.27 26.39 14.55
C GLN A 134 4.54 24.96 15.02
N PRO A 135 5.82 24.54 15.15
CA PRO A 135 6.17 23.27 15.79
C PRO A 135 5.50 23.14 17.17
N ASN A 136 5.01 21.95 17.51
CA ASN A 136 4.31 21.64 18.76
C ASN A 136 3.00 22.43 19.00
N ALA A 137 2.41 23.06 17.98
CA ALA A 137 1.15 23.79 18.12
C ALA A 137 0.00 22.93 18.68
N PHE A 138 -0.05 21.66 18.26
CA PHE A 138 -1.06 20.68 18.68
C PHE A 138 -0.50 19.58 19.60
N GLU A 139 0.61 19.85 20.31
CA GLU A 139 1.29 18.82 21.10
C GLU A 139 0.36 18.15 22.13
N GLY A 140 0.23 16.82 22.06
CA GLY A 140 -0.61 16.04 22.98
C GLY A 140 -2.12 16.26 22.84
N LEU A 141 -2.59 16.96 21.78
CA LEU A 141 -4.02 17.15 21.53
C LEU A 141 -4.71 15.80 21.31
N THR A 142 -5.79 15.54 22.04
CA THR A 142 -6.63 14.34 21.88
C THR A 142 -8.01 14.71 21.33
N VAL A 143 -8.38 14.16 20.18
CA VAL A 143 -9.69 14.36 19.54
C VAL A 143 -10.39 13.02 19.28
N ALA A 144 -11.62 12.83 19.76
CA ALA A 144 -12.35 11.57 19.55
C ALA A 144 -12.84 11.36 18.10
N ALA A 145 -12.95 12.45 17.34
CA ALA A 145 -13.31 12.51 15.93
C ALA A 145 -12.13 12.98 15.06
N PRO A 146 -12.29 13.10 13.72
CA PRO A 146 -11.25 13.70 12.90
C PRO A 146 -10.94 15.14 13.32
N LEU A 147 -9.65 15.45 13.46
CA LEU A 147 -9.13 16.81 13.59
C LEU A 147 -9.31 17.52 12.24
N ASN A 148 -10.33 18.38 12.16
CA ASN A 148 -10.68 19.05 10.93
C ASN A 148 -10.02 20.44 10.85
N LEU A 149 -8.95 20.52 10.06
CA LEU A 149 -8.25 21.76 9.68
C LEU A 149 -8.47 22.09 8.20
N ALA A 150 -9.51 21.53 7.57
CA ALA A 150 -9.88 21.86 6.21
C ALA A 150 -10.33 23.33 6.10
N GLN A 151 -10.40 23.84 4.89
CA GLN A 151 -10.81 25.21 4.56
C GLN A 151 -9.93 26.28 5.21
N ASN A 152 -8.63 26.01 5.27
CA ASN A 152 -7.59 26.94 5.69
C ASN A 152 -6.62 27.22 4.53
N LYS A 153 -5.53 27.92 4.80
CA LYS A 153 -4.48 28.30 3.83
C LYS A 153 -3.13 27.64 4.18
N ILE A 154 -3.17 26.42 4.68
CA ILE A 154 -2.00 25.69 5.17
C ILE A 154 -1.21 25.16 3.96
N GLU A 155 -0.18 25.89 3.55
CA GLU A 155 0.69 25.48 2.44
C GLU A 155 1.78 24.49 2.87
N PHE A 156 2.06 24.43 4.18
CA PHE A 156 3.20 23.70 4.73
C PHE A 156 2.90 23.21 6.16
N VAL A 157 3.30 21.98 6.45
CA VAL A 157 3.25 21.40 7.80
C VAL A 157 4.67 21.26 8.36
N PRO A 158 5.04 22.01 9.42
CA PRO A 158 6.39 21.93 9.97
C PRO A 158 6.65 20.64 10.74
N SER A 159 7.92 20.36 11.00
CA SER A 159 8.35 19.37 11.97
C SER A 159 7.63 19.52 13.31
N LEU A 160 7.20 18.41 13.89
CA LEU A 160 6.53 18.34 15.20
C LEU A 160 5.18 19.09 15.29
N ALA A 161 4.57 19.51 14.17
CA ALA A 161 3.27 20.20 14.17
C ALA A 161 2.19 19.42 14.94
N PHE A 162 2.14 18.11 14.71
CA PHE A 162 1.14 17.19 15.27
C PHE A 162 1.75 16.23 16.31
N ARG A 163 2.79 16.67 17.01
CA ARG A 163 3.52 15.79 17.94
C ARG A 163 2.59 15.20 19.00
N GLY A 164 2.52 13.87 19.09
CA GLY A 164 1.69 13.19 20.10
C GLY A 164 0.17 13.42 19.95
N VAL A 165 -0.30 13.91 18.81
CA VAL A 165 -1.74 14.09 18.55
C VAL A 165 -2.42 12.73 18.48
N VAL A 166 -3.54 12.57 19.18
CA VAL A 166 -4.38 11.37 19.10
C VAL A 166 -5.72 11.76 18.47
N ALA A 167 -6.03 11.28 17.26
CA ALA A 167 -7.25 11.65 16.56
C ALA A 167 -7.86 10.48 15.78
N LYS A 168 -9.12 10.59 15.35
CA LYS A 168 -9.71 9.62 14.39
C LYS A 168 -9.30 9.88 12.93
N GLY A 169 -8.57 10.96 12.69
CA GLY A 169 -8.11 11.38 11.38
C GLY A 169 -7.61 12.81 11.46
N ILE A 170 -6.83 13.25 10.48
CA ILE A 170 -6.39 14.63 10.34
C ILE A 170 -6.72 15.05 8.92
N TYR A 171 -7.50 16.12 8.77
CA TYR A 171 -7.88 16.68 7.46
C TYR A 171 -7.24 18.05 7.33
N LEU A 172 -6.34 18.20 6.35
CA LEU A 172 -5.49 19.38 6.17
C LEU A 172 -5.82 20.21 4.94
N ASP A 173 -6.51 19.64 3.95
CA ASP A 173 -6.64 20.25 2.63
C ASP A 173 -8.03 20.02 2.01
N ASP A 174 -8.64 21.12 1.56
CA ASP A 174 -9.73 21.16 0.59
C ASP A 174 -9.90 22.55 -0.08
N GLN A 175 -8.94 23.49 0.07
CA GLN A 175 -9.02 24.88 -0.41
C GLN A 175 -7.67 25.42 -0.93
N ALA A 176 -7.69 26.55 -1.63
CA ALA A 176 -6.49 27.22 -2.13
C ALA A 176 -5.89 28.20 -1.11
N PRO A 177 -4.55 28.30 -0.96
CA PRO A 177 -3.51 27.53 -1.65
C PRO A 177 -3.38 26.08 -1.14
N PRO A 178 -3.00 25.12 -2.01
CA PRO A 178 -2.93 23.70 -1.64
C PRO A 178 -1.74 23.41 -0.73
N LEU A 179 -1.80 22.29 0.02
CA LEU A 179 -0.67 21.82 0.80
C LEU A 179 0.47 21.37 -0.14
N THR A 180 1.63 22.02 -0.05
CA THR A 180 2.79 21.75 -0.95
C THR A 180 3.91 20.98 -0.29
N THR A 181 4.04 21.06 1.04
CA THR A 181 5.18 20.50 1.77
C THR A 181 4.76 19.95 3.13
N ILE A 182 5.28 18.76 3.47
CA ILE A 182 5.23 18.18 4.81
C ILE A 182 6.68 17.98 5.22
N GLU A 183 7.11 18.64 6.30
CA GLU A 183 8.44 18.47 6.82
C GLU A 183 8.65 17.12 7.50
N GLN A 184 9.91 16.76 7.59
CA GLN A 184 10.38 15.63 8.36
C GLN A 184 9.86 15.66 9.80
N GLY A 185 9.28 14.55 10.27
CA GLY A 185 8.76 14.42 11.64
C GLY A 185 7.54 15.30 11.93
N ALA A 186 6.83 15.79 10.92
CA ALA A 186 5.59 16.57 11.10
C ALA A 186 4.53 15.85 11.98
N PHE A 187 4.51 14.52 11.91
CA PHE A 187 3.56 13.64 12.60
C PHE A 187 4.21 12.75 13.68
N ASP A 188 5.36 13.16 14.23
CA ASP A 188 6.08 12.37 15.24
C ASP A 188 5.19 12.05 16.46
N GLY A 189 5.03 10.76 16.77
CA GLY A 189 4.15 10.28 17.85
C GLY A 189 2.65 10.49 17.61
N ALA A 190 2.23 11.01 16.46
CA ALA A 190 0.82 11.16 16.14
C ALA A 190 0.16 9.79 15.97
N THR A 191 -0.98 9.58 16.60
CA THR A 191 -1.76 8.34 16.57
C THR A 191 -3.13 8.57 15.96
N ILE A 192 -3.33 8.06 14.73
CA ILE A 192 -4.63 7.96 14.11
C ILE A 192 -5.29 6.66 14.58
N THR A 193 -6.25 6.83 15.49
CA THR A 193 -6.93 5.75 16.21
C THR A 193 -7.72 4.80 15.30
N ALA A 194 -8.09 3.65 15.86
CA ALA A 194 -8.71 2.54 15.14
C ALA A 194 -9.93 2.96 14.29
N GLY A 195 -9.96 2.51 13.04
CA GLY A 195 -10.96 2.87 12.03
C GLY A 195 -10.83 4.30 11.48
N GLY A 196 -9.77 5.00 11.85
CA GLY A 196 -9.41 6.32 11.36
C GLY A 196 -8.54 6.30 10.11
N LYS A 197 -8.30 7.48 9.53
CA LYS A 197 -7.41 7.63 8.37
C LYS A 197 -6.72 9.00 8.31
N LEU A 198 -5.46 9.01 7.85
CA LEU A 198 -4.80 10.22 7.36
C LEU A 198 -4.98 10.28 5.84
N SER A 199 -5.47 11.40 5.33
CA SER A 199 -5.71 11.61 3.89
C SER A 199 -4.93 12.83 3.43
N LEU A 200 -4.07 12.64 2.44
CA LEU A 200 -3.37 13.72 1.74
C LEU A 200 -4.01 14.00 0.38
N ASN A 201 -5.26 13.57 0.19
CA ASN A 201 -5.93 13.78 -1.07
C ASN A 201 -6.04 15.26 -1.39
N HIS A 202 -5.85 15.61 -2.66
CA HIS A 202 -5.87 16.98 -3.18
C HIS A 202 -4.69 17.88 -2.76
N ALA A 203 -3.75 17.37 -1.96
CA ALA A 203 -2.51 18.08 -1.71
C ALA A 203 -1.68 18.22 -2.99
N SER A 204 -0.95 19.32 -3.14
CA SER A 204 -0.03 19.56 -4.26
C SER A 204 1.42 19.24 -3.89
N LEU A 205 1.60 18.12 -3.17
CA LEU A 205 2.91 17.60 -2.84
C LEU A 205 3.62 17.19 -4.13
N THR A 206 4.86 17.65 -4.35
CA THR A 206 5.65 17.21 -5.50
C THR A 206 6.49 15.98 -5.16
N THR A 207 6.96 15.88 -3.91
CA THR A 207 7.75 14.77 -3.39
C THR A 207 7.38 14.49 -1.94
N LEU A 208 7.38 13.22 -1.53
CA LEU A 208 7.40 12.87 -0.11
C LEU A 208 8.85 12.66 0.32
N GLN A 209 9.36 13.62 1.09
CA GLN A 209 10.75 13.64 1.54
C GLN A 209 10.99 12.63 2.67
N PRO A 210 12.26 12.20 2.90
CA PRO A 210 12.60 11.34 4.01
C PRO A 210 12.06 11.84 5.35
N GLY A 211 11.45 10.94 6.12
CA GLY A 211 10.90 11.20 7.43
C GLY A 211 9.59 11.99 7.49
N ALA A 212 8.94 12.32 6.37
CA ALA A 212 7.66 13.05 6.36
C ALA A 212 6.59 12.40 7.27
N PHE A 213 6.55 11.07 7.34
CA PHE A 213 5.63 10.28 8.17
C PHE A 213 6.36 9.50 9.28
N ALA A 214 7.56 9.91 9.65
CA ALA A 214 8.29 9.20 10.70
C ALA A 214 7.60 9.31 12.07
N GLY A 215 7.54 8.19 12.79
CA GLY A 215 7.06 8.13 14.17
C GLY A 215 5.54 8.16 14.32
N MET A 216 4.79 8.19 13.21
CA MET A 216 3.32 8.15 13.27
C MET A 216 2.79 6.72 13.38
N SER A 217 1.60 6.60 13.97
CA SER A 217 0.80 5.38 13.95
C SER A 217 -0.55 5.68 13.29
N ALA A 218 -0.94 4.89 12.29
CA ALA A 218 -2.25 5.02 11.65
C ALA A 218 -2.77 3.70 11.09
N ASP A 219 -4.07 3.47 11.21
CA ASP A 219 -4.73 2.33 10.56
C ASP A 219 -4.70 2.41 9.03
N ALA A 220 -4.83 3.61 8.47
CA ALA A 220 -4.82 3.83 7.03
C ALA A 220 -4.21 5.18 6.64
N LEU A 221 -3.41 5.16 5.58
CA LEU A 221 -2.85 6.34 4.92
C LEU A 221 -3.27 6.35 3.45
N LEU A 222 -3.98 7.41 3.05
CA LEU A 222 -4.45 7.63 1.69
C LEU A 222 -3.66 8.76 1.03
N ILE A 223 -3.00 8.44 -0.08
CA ILE A 223 -2.21 9.38 -0.89
C ILE A 223 -2.77 9.34 -2.32
N GLY A 224 -3.68 10.26 -2.64
CA GLY A 224 -4.28 10.25 -3.97
C GLY A 224 -4.67 11.60 -4.53
N GLN A 225 -4.80 11.66 -5.86
CA GLN A 225 -5.19 12.90 -6.57
C GLN A 225 -4.29 14.10 -6.22
N THR A 226 -2.99 13.85 -6.06
CA THR A 226 -1.98 14.87 -5.79
C THR A 226 -1.14 15.16 -7.05
N THR A 227 -0.24 16.14 -6.97
CA THR A 227 0.82 16.39 -7.98
C THR A 227 2.09 15.58 -7.73
N LEU A 228 2.01 14.51 -6.93
CA LEU A 228 3.16 13.77 -6.45
C LEU A 228 3.89 13.11 -7.61
N ARG A 229 5.20 13.32 -7.67
CA ARG A 229 6.09 12.73 -8.69
C ARG A 229 6.88 11.55 -8.15
N ARG A 230 7.25 11.60 -6.87
CA ARG A 230 8.04 10.56 -6.22
C ARG A 230 7.76 10.42 -4.74
N ILE A 231 7.85 9.19 -4.24
CA ILE A 231 7.96 8.86 -2.82
C ILE A 231 9.39 8.39 -2.57
N ASP A 232 10.16 9.17 -1.82
CA ASP A 232 11.57 8.91 -1.59
C ASP A 232 11.81 7.77 -0.61
N GLU A 233 12.97 7.14 -0.73
CA GLU A 233 13.46 6.21 0.28
C GLU A 233 13.45 6.89 1.65
N GLY A 234 12.89 6.19 2.63
CA GLY A 234 12.76 6.69 3.98
C GLY A 234 11.65 7.72 4.20
N ALA A 235 10.73 7.96 3.24
CA ALA A 235 9.57 8.85 3.48
C ALA A 235 8.76 8.50 4.75
N PHE A 236 8.78 7.23 5.14
CA PHE A 236 8.09 6.70 6.33
C PHE A 236 9.02 6.40 7.51
N SER A 237 10.32 6.64 7.39
CA SER A 237 11.29 6.33 8.45
C SER A 237 12.21 7.51 8.71
N TRP A 238 12.44 7.77 9.99
CA TRP A 238 13.49 8.67 10.46
C TRP A 238 14.13 8.05 11.68
N GLU A 239 15.40 8.37 11.93
CA GLU A 239 16.24 7.84 13.02
C GLU A 239 15.44 7.42 14.28
N HIS A 240 15.60 6.16 14.68
CA HIS A 240 15.00 5.53 15.88
C HIS A 240 13.46 5.59 15.99
N SER A 241 12.75 6.08 14.97
CA SER A 241 11.30 6.25 14.99
C SER A 241 10.60 4.99 14.48
N VAL A 242 9.64 4.49 15.25
CA VAL A 242 8.80 3.36 14.84
C VAL A 242 7.54 3.90 14.19
N THR A 243 7.44 3.76 12.88
CA THR A 243 6.25 4.11 12.11
C THR A 243 5.39 2.87 11.93
N THR A 244 4.10 2.96 12.28
CA THR A 244 3.15 1.85 12.12
C THR A 244 1.99 2.31 11.27
N ILE A 245 1.98 1.91 9.99
CA ILE A 245 0.86 2.20 9.09
C ILE A 245 0.20 0.88 8.73
N GLY A 246 -1.11 0.78 8.90
CA GLY A 246 -1.88 -0.38 8.48
C GLY A 246 -1.98 -0.43 6.95
N ASP A 247 -3.04 0.11 6.40
CA ASP A 247 -3.33 0.04 4.97
C ASP A 247 -2.79 1.30 4.26
N LEU A 248 -1.80 1.13 3.37
CA LEU A 248 -1.27 2.20 2.52
C LEU A 248 -1.94 2.15 1.15
N THR A 249 -2.64 3.22 0.77
CA THR A 249 -3.24 3.34 -0.57
C THR A 249 -2.65 4.55 -1.30
N ILE A 250 -2.02 4.29 -2.44
CA ILE A 250 -1.48 5.32 -3.34
C ILE A 250 -2.27 5.26 -4.65
N SER A 251 -3.13 6.25 -4.91
CA SER A 251 -4.06 6.17 -6.03
C SER A 251 -4.33 7.46 -6.79
N GLY A 252 -4.33 7.41 -8.12
CA GLY A 252 -4.77 8.54 -8.94
C GLY A 252 -3.76 9.70 -8.96
N ASN A 253 -2.48 9.44 -8.74
CA ASN A 253 -1.41 10.43 -8.84
C ASN A 253 -0.81 10.37 -10.25
N ALA A 254 -1.36 11.18 -11.16
CA ALA A 254 -1.06 11.12 -12.59
C ALA A 254 0.39 11.50 -12.97
N GLN A 255 1.18 12.01 -12.03
CA GLN A 255 2.59 12.36 -12.24
C GLN A 255 3.56 11.44 -11.46
N LEU A 256 3.04 10.48 -10.68
CA LEU A 256 3.85 9.64 -9.80
C LEU A 256 4.55 8.56 -10.60
N THR A 257 5.87 8.69 -10.74
CA THR A 257 6.71 7.78 -11.52
C THR A 257 7.65 6.95 -10.67
N GLU A 258 7.78 7.25 -9.37
CA GLU A 258 8.74 6.58 -8.47
C GLU A 258 8.14 6.37 -7.09
N VAL A 259 8.23 5.16 -6.57
CA VAL A 259 7.78 4.82 -5.22
C VAL A 259 8.84 3.94 -4.57
N SER A 260 9.34 4.34 -3.40
CA SER A 260 10.18 3.52 -2.53
C SER A 260 9.50 3.25 -1.19
N LEU A 261 9.33 1.97 -0.87
CA LEU A 261 8.85 1.42 0.40
C LEU A 261 9.89 0.47 1.03
N LYS A 262 11.17 0.68 0.71
CA LYS A 262 12.28 -0.11 1.20
C LYS A 262 12.31 -0.16 2.73
N GLN A 263 12.47 -1.36 3.28
CA GLN A 263 12.55 -1.63 4.73
C GLN A 263 11.32 -1.20 5.54
N MET A 264 10.17 -0.99 4.89
CA MET A 264 8.96 -0.52 5.54
C MET A 264 8.04 -1.66 5.94
N HIS A 265 7.20 -1.40 6.95
CA HIS A 265 6.24 -2.34 7.50
C HIS A 265 4.83 -1.81 7.33
N PHE A 266 3.96 -2.58 6.69
CA PHE A 266 2.55 -2.25 6.50
C PHE A 266 1.64 -3.44 6.83
N LYS A 267 0.35 -3.20 7.00
CA LYS A 267 -0.65 -4.28 6.93
C LYS A 267 -0.89 -4.67 5.47
N SER A 268 -1.22 -3.70 4.61
CA SER A 268 -1.40 -3.91 3.17
C SER A 268 -0.94 -2.71 2.37
N VAL A 269 -0.60 -2.94 1.10
CA VAL A 269 -0.16 -1.89 0.18
C VAL A 269 -0.95 -2.00 -1.12
N THR A 270 -1.63 -0.93 -1.51
CA THR A 270 -2.30 -0.81 -2.81
C THR A 270 -1.77 0.40 -3.56
N ILE A 271 -1.19 0.17 -4.73
CA ILE A 271 -0.71 1.20 -5.66
C ILE A 271 -1.52 1.04 -6.94
N GLN A 272 -2.33 2.04 -7.29
CA GLN A 272 -3.25 1.91 -8.42
C GLN A 272 -3.47 3.21 -9.19
N HIS A 273 -3.64 3.12 -10.51
CA HIS A 273 -4.01 4.27 -11.35
C HIS A 273 -3.05 5.46 -11.23
N ASN A 274 -1.74 5.21 -11.16
CA ASN A 274 -0.71 6.26 -11.18
C ASN A 274 0.01 6.28 -12.53
N ALA A 275 1.19 6.92 -12.59
CA ALA A 275 2.05 6.96 -13.77
C ALA A 275 3.30 6.07 -13.62
N LEU A 276 3.22 5.02 -12.79
CA LEU A 276 4.36 4.19 -12.46
C LEU A 276 4.69 3.26 -13.64
N ALA A 277 5.69 3.65 -14.44
CA ALA A 277 6.12 2.89 -15.60
C ALA A 277 7.09 1.74 -15.25
N THR A 278 7.85 1.90 -14.16
CA THR A 278 8.79 0.88 -13.68
C THR A 278 8.70 0.76 -12.17
N ILE A 279 8.79 -0.47 -11.66
CA ILE A 279 9.15 -0.68 -10.26
C ILE A 279 10.67 -0.68 -10.22
N LYS A 280 11.24 0.40 -9.68
CA LYS A 280 12.69 0.61 -9.69
C LYS A 280 13.42 -0.37 -8.79
N SER A 281 14.71 -0.55 -9.08
CA SER A 281 15.62 -1.38 -8.30
C SER A 281 15.59 -1.00 -6.82
N HIS A 282 15.52 -1.99 -5.93
CA HIS A 282 15.47 -1.83 -4.47
C HIS A 282 14.24 -1.10 -3.89
N SER A 283 13.25 -0.73 -4.70
CA SER A 283 12.10 0.07 -4.25
C SER A 283 11.26 -0.59 -3.15
N PHE A 284 11.19 -1.92 -3.11
CA PHE A 284 10.46 -2.70 -2.13
C PHE A 284 11.39 -3.71 -1.42
N GLU A 285 12.71 -3.46 -1.44
CA GLU A 285 13.69 -4.29 -0.75
C GLU A 285 13.35 -4.37 0.75
N GLN A 286 13.27 -5.58 1.30
CA GLN A 286 12.94 -5.83 2.71
C GLN A 286 11.61 -5.21 3.17
N LEU A 287 10.68 -4.93 2.24
CA LEU A 287 9.31 -4.59 2.57
C LEU A 287 8.68 -5.75 3.35
N THR A 288 8.01 -5.44 4.45
CA THR A 288 7.22 -6.44 5.21
C THR A 288 5.75 -6.04 5.24
N THR A 289 4.86 -6.90 4.77
CA THR A 289 3.41 -6.74 4.90
C THR A 289 2.77 -7.92 5.60
N THR A 290 1.69 -7.71 6.36
CA THR A 290 0.90 -8.83 6.90
C THR A 290 -0.20 -9.33 5.96
N GLY A 291 -0.54 -8.54 4.94
CA GLY A 291 -1.56 -8.82 3.95
C GLY A 291 -1.07 -8.51 2.54
N ASP A 292 -2.00 -8.14 1.67
CA ASP A 292 -1.76 -8.07 0.23
C ASP A 292 -0.90 -6.87 -0.20
N VAL A 293 -0.16 -7.08 -1.29
CA VAL A 293 0.50 -6.05 -2.09
C VAL A 293 -0.09 -6.08 -3.50
N VAL A 294 -0.79 -5.02 -3.86
CA VAL A 294 -1.46 -4.87 -5.16
C VAL A 294 -0.84 -3.70 -5.90
N VAL A 295 -0.27 -3.95 -7.08
CA VAL A 295 0.27 -2.93 -7.98
C VAL A 295 -0.53 -2.94 -9.29
N ASP A 296 -1.57 -2.14 -9.33
CA ASP A 296 -2.52 -1.97 -10.44
C ASP A 296 -2.15 -0.76 -11.31
N GLU A 297 -1.05 -0.90 -12.05
CA GLU A 297 -0.44 0.20 -12.79
C GLU A 297 -0.49 -0.05 -14.31
N PRO A 298 -1.37 0.63 -15.06
CA PRO A 298 -1.60 0.37 -16.49
C PRO A 298 -0.43 0.75 -17.39
N LEU A 299 0.54 1.50 -16.86
CA LEU A 299 1.77 1.89 -17.54
C LEU A 299 2.97 1.03 -17.14
N LEU A 300 2.83 0.07 -16.22
CA LEU A 300 3.93 -0.74 -15.74
C LEU A 300 4.52 -1.59 -16.88
N THR A 301 5.80 -1.38 -17.17
CA THR A 301 6.54 -2.03 -18.25
C THR A 301 7.66 -2.93 -17.76
N VAL A 302 8.23 -2.65 -16.59
CA VAL A 302 9.40 -3.37 -16.06
C VAL A 302 9.33 -3.45 -14.54
N ILE A 303 9.62 -4.64 -14.00
CA ILE A 303 10.04 -4.82 -12.62
C ILE A 303 11.56 -4.94 -12.63
N GLU A 304 12.26 -3.93 -12.13
CA GLU A 304 13.72 -3.86 -12.20
C GLU A 304 14.41 -4.83 -11.23
N SER A 305 15.74 -4.92 -11.39
CA SER A 305 16.57 -5.83 -10.63
C SER A 305 16.51 -5.54 -9.13
N ASN A 306 16.40 -6.57 -8.30
CA ASN A 306 16.31 -6.45 -6.84
C ASN A 306 15.11 -5.63 -6.32
N ALA A 307 14.07 -5.39 -7.14
CA ALA A 307 12.90 -4.59 -6.77
C ALA A 307 12.26 -4.99 -5.43
N PHE A 308 12.04 -6.29 -5.20
CA PHE A 308 11.45 -6.90 -4.00
C PHE A 308 12.45 -7.80 -3.27
N TYR A 309 13.75 -7.46 -3.33
CA TYR A 309 14.80 -8.27 -2.72
C TYR A 309 14.52 -8.51 -1.22
N SER A 310 14.44 -9.76 -0.81
CA SER A 310 14.13 -10.16 0.58
C SER A 310 12.83 -9.56 1.16
N ALA A 311 11.86 -9.20 0.32
CA ALA A 311 10.54 -8.74 0.78
C ALA A 311 9.73 -9.89 1.42
N THR A 312 8.94 -9.60 2.45
CA THR A 312 8.04 -10.54 3.13
C THR A 312 6.59 -10.06 3.00
N ILE A 313 5.78 -10.76 2.22
CA ILE A 313 4.38 -10.40 1.93
C ILE A 313 3.46 -11.46 2.55
N GLY A 314 2.76 -11.08 3.61
CA GLY A 314 1.82 -11.91 4.37
C GLY A 314 0.48 -12.19 3.67
N GLY A 315 0.32 -11.75 2.42
CA GLY A 315 -0.82 -12.06 1.58
C GLY A 315 -0.43 -12.33 0.13
N LYS A 316 -1.29 -11.92 -0.80
CA LYS A 316 -1.10 -12.01 -2.26
C LYS A 316 -0.20 -10.88 -2.76
N LEU A 317 0.69 -11.18 -3.70
CA LEU A 317 1.35 -10.18 -4.54
C LEU A 317 0.69 -10.20 -5.92
N SER A 318 0.13 -9.07 -6.38
CA SER A 318 -0.57 -9.06 -7.66
C SER A 318 -0.34 -7.81 -8.51
N PHE A 319 -0.33 -8.05 -9.81
CA PHE A 319 -0.17 -7.06 -10.87
C PHE A 319 -1.36 -7.21 -11.85
N PRO A 320 -2.55 -6.66 -11.52
CA PRO A 320 -3.76 -6.86 -12.31
C PRO A 320 -3.75 -6.14 -13.67
N ALA A 321 -3.37 -4.86 -13.77
CA ALA A 321 -3.25 -4.15 -15.05
C ALA A 321 -1.84 -4.26 -15.71
N ALA A 322 -1.22 -5.44 -15.67
CA ALA A 322 0.16 -5.64 -16.15
C ALA A 322 0.27 -5.86 -17.68
N ALA A 323 -0.66 -5.33 -18.48
CA ALA A 323 -0.73 -5.56 -19.93
C ALA A 323 0.51 -5.13 -20.70
N LYS A 324 1.25 -4.14 -20.18
CA LYS A 324 2.48 -3.62 -20.78
C LYS A 324 3.76 -4.16 -20.15
N LEU A 325 3.64 -4.98 -19.10
CA LEU A 325 4.80 -5.53 -18.40
C LEU A 325 5.56 -6.43 -19.37
N SER A 326 6.77 -6.02 -19.73
CA SER A 326 7.61 -6.67 -20.74
C SER A 326 8.75 -7.49 -20.13
N SER A 327 9.18 -7.16 -18.91
CA SER A 327 10.30 -7.82 -18.27
C SER A 327 10.17 -7.82 -16.75
N ILE A 328 10.43 -8.98 -16.15
CA ILE A 328 10.79 -9.14 -14.74
C ILE A 328 12.30 -9.35 -14.74
N GLN A 329 13.08 -8.37 -14.25
CA GLN A 329 14.54 -8.41 -14.36
C GLN A 329 15.21 -9.30 -13.31
N SER A 330 16.54 -9.39 -13.40
CA SER A 330 17.34 -10.27 -12.57
C SER A 330 17.17 -9.99 -11.08
N ARG A 331 17.02 -11.05 -10.29
CA ARG A 331 16.88 -10.96 -8.82
C ARG A 331 15.69 -10.11 -8.34
N ALA A 332 14.70 -9.82 -9.19
CA ALA A 332 13.58 -8.93 -8.87
C ALA A 332 12.81 -9.34 -7.60
N LEU A 333 12.63 -10.63 -7.34
CA LEU A 333 11.99 -11.21 -6.15
C LEU A 333 12.92 -12.20 -5.43
N HIS A 334 14.23 -12.00 -5.51
CA HIS A 334 15.23 -12.88 -4.90
C HIS A 334 15.07 -12.92 -3.38
N HIS A 335 15.05 -14.13 -2.80
CA HIS A 335 14.77 -14.38 -1.38
C HIS A 335 13.45 -13.77 -0.84
N ALA A 336 12.50 -13.42 -1.72
CA ALA A 336 11.21 -12.92 -1.27
C ALA A 336 10.34 -14.05 -0.67
N THR A 337 9.57 -13.75 0.37
CA THR A 337 8.61 -14.67 1.00
C THR A 337 7.21 -14.13 0.81
N ILE A 338 6.38 -14.79 0.01
CA ILE A 338 4.99 -14.44 -0.24
C ILE A 338 4.13 -15.59 0.27
N THR A 339 3.22 -15.34 1.22
CA THR A 339 2.39 -16.42 1.79
C THR A 339 1.18 -16.78 0.91
N GLY A 340 0.69 -15.83 0.11
CA GLY A 340 -0.40 -16.04 -0.84
C GLY A 340 0.07 -16.32 -2.26
N ASP A 341 -0.82 -16.05 -3.22
CA ASP A 341 -0.51 -16.18 -4.65
C ASP A 341 0.39 -15.04 -5.14
N VAL A 342 1.21 -15.32 -6.14
CA VAL A 342 1.85 -14.31 -7.00
C VAL A 342 1.16 -14.35 -8.36
N VAL A 343 0.47 -13.28 -8.72
CA VAL A 343 -0.37 -13.25 -9.92
C VAL A 343 -0.04 -12.05 -10.79
N VAL A 344 0.41 -12.31 -12.01
CA VAL A 344 0.50 -11.31 -13.08
C VAL A 344 -0.67 -11.56 -14.04
N THR A 345 -1.64 -10.66 -14.09
CA THR A 345 -2.83 -10.80 -14.96
C THR A 345 -2.58 -10.10 -16.29
N ASP A 346 -3.14 -10.64 -17.38
CA ASP A 346 -3.08 -10.05 -18.71
C ASP A 346 -1.65 -9.70 -19.17
N SER A 347 -0.65 -10.52 -18.83
CA SER A 347 0.78 -10.28 -19.12
C SER A 347 1.18 -10.40 -20.61
N LEU A 348 0.34 -9.86 -21.51
CA LEU A 348 0.41 -9.96 -22.97
C LEU A 348 1.70 -9.41 -23.58
N ALA A 349 2.49 -8.64 -22.83
CA ALA A 349 3.77 -8.11 -23.28
C ALA A 349 4.98 -8.79 -22.64
N LEU A 350 4.81 -9.66 -21.63
CA LEU A 350 5.92 -10.16 -20.83
C LEU A 350 6.76 -11.12 -21.65
N VAL A 351 7.99 -10.73 -21.98
CA VAL A 351 8.90 -11.50 -22.85
C VAL A 351 9.97 -12.26 -22.06
N THR A 352 10.42 -11.68 -20.94
CA THR A 352 11.60 -12.17 -20.22
C THR A 352 11.34 -12.30 -18.72
N VAL A 353 11.70 -13.45 -18.17
CA VAL A 353 11.96 -13.66 -16.74
C VAL A 353 13.48 -13.71 -16.54
N GLY A 354 14.00 -12.73 -15.81
CA GLY A 354 15.43 -12.47 -15.63
C GLY A 354 16.15 -13.50 -14.77
N GLY A 355 17.48 -13.47 -14.83
CA GLY A 355 18.32 -14.41 -14.10
C GLY A 355 18.11 -14.30 -12.59
N GLU A 356 17.97 -15.42 -11.91
CA GLU A 356 17.70 -15.46 -10.47
C GLU A 356 16.47 -14.65 -10.01
N ALA A 357 15.53 -14.32 -10.91
CA ALA A 357 14.40 -13.44 -10.61
C ALA A 357 13.61 -13.86 -9.35
N PHE A 358 13.43 -15.15 -9.13
CA PHE A 358 12.75 -15.74 -7.98
C PHE A 358 13.67 -16.65 -7.16
N ALA A 359 15.00 -16.56 -7.34
CA ALA A 359 15.91 -17.50 -6.68
C ALA A 359 15.80 -17.40 -5.15
N GLY A 360 15.68 -18.55 -4.50
CA GLY A 360 15.46 -18.67 -3.06
C GLY A 360 14.15 -18.07 -2.54
N ALA A 361 13.19 -17.72 -3.42
CA ALA A 361 11.90 -17.18 -3.02
C ALA A 361 10.96 -18.29 -2.51
N THR A 362 10.06 -17.95 -1.59
CA THR A 362 9.00 -18.84 -1.10
C THR A 362 7.63 -18.25 -1.46
N VAL A 363 6.77 -19.06 -2.08
CA VAL A 363 5.38 -18.72 -2.44
C VAL A 363 4.44 -19.74 -1.81
N GLY A 364 3.66 -19.32 -0.81
CA GLY A 364 2.69 -20.17 -0.11
C GLY A 364 1.43 -20.46 -0.93
N GLY A 365 1.15 -19.66 -1.96
CA GLY A 365 0.12 -19.91 -2.96
C GLY A 365 0.69 -20.44 -4.28
N SER A 366 0.03 -20.08 -5.38
CA SER A 366 0.46 -20.35 -6.75
C SER A 366 1.20 -19.16 -7.35
N LEU A 367 2.21 -19.43 -8.18
CA LEU A 367 2.88 -18.44 -9.02
C LEU A 367 2.36 -18.57 -10.45
N ARG A 368 1.58 -17.58 -10.90
CA ARG A 368 0.92 -17.57 -12.21
C ARG A 368 1.52 -16.50 -13.11
N LEU A 369 2.19 -16.95 -14.17
CA LEU A 369 2.83 -16.15 -15.23
C LEU A 369 2.30 -16.61 -16.61
N ASP A 370 1.01 -16.89 -16.69
CA ASP A 370 0.34 -17.48 -17.85
C ASP A 370 -0.08 -16.45 -18.90
N GLY A 371 -0.24 -16.91 -20.14
CA GLY A 371 -0.94 -16.17 -21.20
C GLY A 371 -0.20 -14.95 -21.73
N GLY A 372 1.13 -14.92 -21.58
CA GLY A 372 1.98 -13.82 -22.00
C GLY A 372 2.72 -14.07 -23.32
N GLN A 373 3.90 -13.47 -23.43
CA GLN A 373 4.81 -13.62 -24.58
C GLN A 373 6.17 -14.17 -24.13
N ILE A 374 6.22 -14.88 -22.99
CA ILE A 374 7.48 -15.24 -22.36
C ILE A 374 8.23 -16.12 -23.36
N ALA A 375 9.33 -15.59 -23.88
CA ALA A 375 10.21 -16.26 -24.81
C ALA A 375 11.47 -16.73 -24.08
N GLN A 376 11.87 -16.02 -23.02
CA GLN A 376 13.10 -16.26 -22.29
C GLN A 376 12.87 -16.42 -20.79
N VAL A 377 13.29 -17.55 -20.24
CA VAL A 377 13.49 -17.79 -18.81
C VAL A 377 14.98 -17.97 -18.59
N GLN A 378 15.61 -16.95 -18.00
CA GLN A 378 17.07 -16.86 -17.87
C GLN A 378 17.63 -17.77 -16.77
N GLN A 379 18.96 -17.79 -16.67
CA GLN A 379 19.71 -18.68 -15.78
C GLN A 379 19.23 -18.57 -14.33
N ALA A 380 19.01 -19.73 -13.70
CA ALA A 380 18.62 -19.82 -12.29
C ALA A 380 17.37 -19.02 -11.89
N ALA A 381 16.52 -18.63 -12.85
CA ALA A 381 15.35 -17.77 -12.62
C ALA A 381 14.48 -18.22 -11.43
N PHE A 382 14.31 -19.52 -11.23
CA PHE A 382 13.55 -20.13 -10.14
C PHE A 382 14.39 -21.09 -9.29
N LYS A 383 15.71 -20.85 -9.21
CA LYS A 383 16.61 -21.71 -8.45
C LYS A 383 16.26 -21.68 -6.97
N GLU A 384 16.14 -22.85 -6.34
CA GLU A 384 15.80 -22.98 -4.91
C GLU A 384 14.48 -22.29 -4.52
N THR A 385 13.61 -22.00 -5.49
CA THR A 385 12.27 -21.46 -5.22
C THR A 385 11.39 -22.55 -4.61
N VAL A 386 10.59 -22.20 -3.60
CA VAL A 386 9.61 -23.11 -2.98
C VAL A 386 8.21 -22.56 -3.23
N ILE A 387 7.35 -23.36 -3.83
CA ILE A 387 5.97 -23.01 -4.18
C ILE A 387 5.06 -24.09 -3.60
N THR A 388 4.17 -23.71 -2.69
CA THR A 388 3.22 -24.67 -2.08
C THR A 388 2.08 -24.99 -3.05
N GLY A 389 1.61 -24.00 -3.80
CA GLY A 389 0.69 -24.18 -4.93
C GLY A 389 1.41 -24.59 -6.21
N SER A 390 0.86 -24.20 -7.36
CA SER A 390 1.44 -24.52 -8.66
C SER A 390 2.31 -23.38 -9.21
N LEU A 391 3.36 -23.73 -9.94
CA LEU A 391 4.02 -22.82 -10.90
C LEU A 391 3.34 -22.97 -12.26
N SER A 392 2.85 -21.87 -12.82
CA SER A 392 2.21 -21.86 -14.13
C SER A 392 2.89 -20.85 -15.06
N LEU A 393 3.45 -21.36 -16.16
CA LEU A 393 4.05 -20.65 -17.28
C LEU A 393 3.34 -21.05 -18.58
N ALA A 394 2.07 -21.45 -18.49
CA ALA A 394 1.30 -21.99 -19.59
C ALA A 394 0.95 -20.89 -20.60
N ASN A 395 0.69 -21.30 -21.84
CA ASN A 395 0.26 -20.38 -22.92
C ASN A 395 1.28 -19.25 -23.18
N ASN A 396 2.57 -19.58 -23.20
CA ASN A 396 3.67 -18.66 -23.52
C ASN A 396 4.40 -19.08 -24.82
N LYS A 397 5.52 -18.42 -25.14
CA LYS A 397 6.32 -18.64 -26.35
C LYS A 397 7.74 -19.11 -26.04
N ILE A 398 7.93 -19.85 -24.95
CA ILE A 398 9.27 -20.23 -24.47
C ILE A 398 9.93 -21.10 -25.55
N ALA A 399 11.10 -20.66 -26.05
CA ALA A 399 11.81 -21.30 -27.14
C ALA A 399 12.86 -22.32 -26.66
N GLU A 400 13.58 -22.94 -27.59
CA GLU A 400 14.69 -23.86 -27.34
C GLU A 400 16.05 -23.17 -27.18
N GLY A 401 16.98 -23.83 -26.48
CA GLY A 401 18.41 -23.45 -26.46
C GLY A 401 18.74 -22.24 -25.57
N GLU A 402 19.93 -21.66 -25.75
CA GLU A 402 20.49 -20.56 -24.94
C GLU A 402 19.59 -19.31 -24.86
N GLY A 403 18.62 -19.17 -25.78
CA GLY A 403 17.69 -18.05 -25.84
C GLY A 403 16.29 -18.33 -25.29
N GLY A 404 16.00 -19.54 -24.80
CA GLY A 404 14.67 -19.99 -24.40
C GLY A 404 14.53 -20.28 -22.92
N LEU A 405 14.68 -21.55 -22.54
CA LEU A 405 14.83 -21.98 -21.15
C LEU A 405 16.30 -22.24 -20.83
N ALA A 406 16.91 -21.36 -20.03
CA ALA A 406 18.32 -21.45 -19.68
C ALA A 406 18.67 -22.68 -18.81
N ALA A 407 19.95 -23.03 -18.78
CA ALA A 407 20.48 -24.04 -17.86
C ALA A 407 20.18 -23.65 -16.40
N ASP A 408 19.88 -24.64 -15.57
CA ASP A 408 19.53 -24.51 -14.14
C ASP A 408 18.36 -23.58 -13.81
N ALA A 409 17.55 -23.15 -14.80
CA ALA A 409 16.44 -22.22 -14.60
C ALA A 409 15.47 -22.64 -13.49
N PHE A 410 15.27 -23.94 -13.28
CA PHE A 410 14.43 -24.52 -12.22
C PHE A 410 15.24 -25.38 -11.25
N SER A 411 16.56 -25.21 -11.15
CA SER A 411 17.40 -26.06 -10.31
C SER A 411 16.96 -25.98 -8.84
N VAL A 412 16.73 -27.12 -8.19
CA VAL A 412 16.22 -27.22 -6.81
C VAL A 412 14.86 -26.53 -6.61
N LEU A 413 14.05 -26.39 -7.67
CA LEU A 413 12.67 -25.90 -7.57
C LEU A 413 11.81 -26.93 -6.83
N ARG A 414 11.05 -26.49 -5.83
CA ARG A 414 10.02 -27.31 -5.18
C ARG A 414 8.64 -26.74 -5.47
N ALA A 415 7.83 -27.40 -6.28
CA ALA A 415 6.46 -26.96 -6.56
C ALA A 415 5.44 -28.06 -6.18
N HIS A 416 4.75 -27.86 -5.06
CA HIS A 416 3.93 -28.90 -4.43
C HIS A 416 2.53 -29.05 -5.03
N GLY A 417 1.98 -27.99 -5.64
CA GLY A 417 0.70 -28.01 -6.33
C GLY A 417 0.78 -28.30 -7.84
N GLY A 418 1.99 -28.37 -8.39
CA GLY A 418 2.23 -28.74 -9.78
C GLY A 418 3.10 -27.76 -10.57
N LEU A 419 3.38 -28.15 -11.81
CA LEU A 419 4.12 -27.34 -12.78
C LEU A 419 3.35 -27.37 -14.11
N ASP A 420 2.95 -26.21 -14.61
CA ASP A 420 2.25 -26.09 -15.88
C ASP A 420 3.11 -25.35 -16.92
N LEU A 421 3.63 -26.08 -17.88
CA LEU A 421 4.36 -25.58 -19.06
C LEU A 421 3.54 -25.78 -20.35
N SER A 422 2.25 -26.11 -20.26
CA SER A 422 1.42 -26.42 -21.42
C SER A 422 1.36 -25.27 -22.42
N ASN A 423 1.10 -25.61 -23.69
CA ASN A 423 0.95 -24.65 -24.79
C ASN A 423 2.18 -23.75 -25.06
N ASN A 424 3.37 -24.17 -24.65
CA ASN A 424 4.65 -23.60 -25.10
C ASN A 424 5.17 -24.32 -26.37
N HIS A 425 4.53 -24.08 -27.52
CA HIS A 425 4.78 -24.85 -28.75
C HIS A 425 6.21 -24.69 -29.34
N ALA A 426 6.92 -23.64 -28.96
CA ALA A 426 8.30 -23.42 -29.38
C ALA A 426 9.31 -24.18 -28.51
N MET A 427 8.89 -24.73 -27.37
CA MET A 427 9.75 -25.46 -26.45
C MET A 427 9.87 -26.91 -26.94
N ARG A 428 11.02 -27.27 -27.52
CA ARG A 428 11.32 -28.65 -27.92
C ARG A 428 12.48 -29.29 -27.14
N THR A 429 13.29 -28.51 -26.43
CA THR A 429 14.38 -28.94 -25.56
C THR A 429 14.32 -28.16 -24.26
N ILE A 430 14.85 -28.75 -23.20
CA ILE A 430 15.08 -28.09 -21.91
C ILE A 430 16.59 -27.96 -21.76
N GLY A 431 17.08 -26.82 -21.25
CA GLY A 431 18.50 -26.63 -20.95
C GLY A 431 19.07 -27.78 -20.10
N GLY A 432 20.35 -28.13 -20.32
CA GLY A 432 21.02 -29.13 -19.49
C GLY A 432 20.89 -28.78 -18.01
N ALA A 433 20.59 -29.77 -17.17
CA ALA A 433 20.43 -29.62 -15.72
C ALA A 433 19.31 -28.67 -15.23
N ALA A 434 18.42 -28.17 -16.11
CA ALA A 434 17.39 -27.19 -15.74
C ALA A 434 16.51 -27.58 -14.54
N PHE A 435 16.29 -28.88 -14.33
CA PHE A 435 15.47 -29.41 -13.23
C PHE A 435 16.28 -30.15 -12.15
N THR A 436 17.60 -29.99 -12.10
CA THR A 436 18.47 -30.73 -11.17
C THR A 436 18.05 -30.53 -9.71
N GLY A 437 17.77 -31.62 -9.02
CA GLY A 437 17.35 -31.58 -7.61
C GLY A 437 15.96 -30.98 -7.36
N SER A 438 15.14 -30.80 -8.41
CA SER A 438 13.76 -30.30 -8.26
C SER A 438 12.84 -31.35 -7.66
N GLU A 439 11.74 -30.91 -7.07
CA GLU A 439 10.68 -31.76 -6.54
C GLU A 439 9.30 -31.24 -6.94
N PHE A 440 8.51 -32.10 -7.57
CA PHE A 440 7.15 -31.80 -8.01
C PHE A 440 6.14 -32.75 -7.36
N SER A 441 4.99 -32.22 -7.00
CA SER A 441 3.77 -32.98 -6.67
C SER A 441 2.54 -32.34 -7.33
N GLY A 442 1.39 -33.00 -7.27
CA GLY A 442 0.18 -32.52 -7.92
C GLY A 442 0.18 -32.83 -9.42
N VAL A 443 -0.12 -31.84 -10.26
CA VAL A 443 -0.23 -32.02 -11.72
C VAL A 443 0.93 -31.32 -12.44
N VAL A 444 1.67 -32.08 -13.24
CA VAL A 444 2.72 -31.56 -14.12
C VAL A 444 2.22 -31.63 -15.55
N ARG A 445 2.05 -30.47 -16.21
CA ARG A 445 1.66 -30.38 -17.62
C ARG A 445 2.83 -29.92 -18.46
N LEU A 446 3.17 -30.70 -19.48
CA LEU A 446 4.27 -30.42 -20.38
C LEU A 446 3.75 -29.97 -21.76
N PRO A 447 4.53 -29.18 -22.53
CA PRO A 447 4.19 -28.90 -23.93
C PRO A 447 4.23 -30.20 -24.77
N VAL A 448 3.66 -30.16 -25.98
CA VAL A 448 3.70 -31.28 -26.93
C VAL A 448 5.17 -31.68 -27.13
N ALA A 449 5.51 -32.87 -26.63
CA ALA A 449 6.89 -33.22 -26.37
C ALA A 449 7.63 -33.61 -27.65
N THR A 450 8.89 -33.16 -27.77
CA THR A 450 9.88 -33.86 -28.60
C THR A 450 10.79 -34.70 -27.71
N THR A 451 11.49 -35.66 -28.31
CA THR A 451 12.32 -36.66 -27.60
C THR A 451 13.35 -36.07 -26.63
N TYR A 452 13.83 -34.84 -26.86
CA TYR A 452 14.86 -34.20 -26.04
C TYR A 452 14.33 -33.49 -24.79
N LEU A 453 13.13 -32.90 -24.85
CA LEU A 453 12.45 -32.28 -23.70
C LEU A 453 12.31 -33.29 -22.55
N LEU A 454 11.98 -34.52 -22.92
CA LEU A 454 11.71 -35.58 -21.96
C LEU A 454 12.99 -36.11 -21.32
N TRP A 455 14.08 -36.28 -22.08
CA TRP A 455 15.33 -36.80 -21.55
C TRP A 455 15.88 -35.98 -20.36
N SER A 456 15.79 -34.64 -20.40
CA SER A 456 16.24 -33.78 -19.30
C SER A 456 15.41 -33.96 -18.02
N LEU A 457 14.08 -34.08 -18.16
CA LEU A 457 13.16 -34.37 -17.05
C LEU A 457 13.35 -35.81 -16.51
N VAL A 458 13.49 -36.80 -17.39
CA VAL A 458 13.66 -38.22 -17.04
C VAL A 458 15.02 -38.50 -16.40
N SER A 459 16.09 -37.90 -16.91
CA SER A 459 17.46 -38.06 -16.37
C SER A 459 17.60 -37.47 -14.96
N ASN A 460 16.71 -36.56 -14.56
CA ASN A 460 16.45 -36.19 -13.17
C ASN A 460 15.53 -37.22 -12.52
N THR A 461 16.06 -38.41 -12.26
CA THR A 461 15.32 -39.62 -11.85
C THR A 461 14.53 -39.53 -10.55
N HIS A 462 14.48 -38.37 -9.89
CA HIS A 462 13.83 -38.14 -8.59
C HIS A 462 12.93 -36.90 -8.55
N ALA A 463 12.64 -36.25 -9.68
CA ALA A 463 11.90 -34.99 -9.69
C ALA A 463 10.41 -35.12 -9.30
N PHE A 464 9.80 -36.29 -9.46
CA PHE A 464 8.36 -36.49 -9.24
C PHE A 464 8.11 -37.29 -7.96
N LYS A 465 7.33 -36.72 -7.03
CA LYS A 465 6.89 -37.44 -5.81
C LYS A 465 5.80 -38.47 -6.16
N PRO A 466 5.62 -39.54 -5.35
CA PRO A 466 4.51 -40.47 -5.50
C PRO A 466 3.16 -39.75 -5.58
N GLY A 467 2.28 -40.20 -6.49
CA GLY A 467 0.97 -39.57 -6.73
C GLY A 467 1.00 -38.35 -7.66
N THR A 468 2.16 -37.91 -8.16
CA THR A 468 2.25 -36.87 -9.19
C THR A 468 1.61 -37.34 -10.50
N ARG A 469 0.69 -36.55 -11.04
CA ARG A 469 0.11 -36.77 -12.37
C ARG A 469 0.90 -36.00 -13.41
N VAL A 470 1.41 -36.68 -14.43
CA VAL A 470 2.12 -36.05 -15.55
C VAL A 470 1.26 -36.10 -16.80
N ASP A 471 0.82 -34.94 -17.28
CA ASP A 471 0.10 -34.78 -18.55
C ASP A 471 1.10 -34.29 -19.62
N ALA A 472 1.50 -35.19 -20.52
CA ALA A 472 2.50 -34.89 -21.55
C ALA A 472 2.03 -35.38 -22.94
N PRO A 473 1.45 -34.49 -23.76
CA PRO A 473 0.93 -34.86 -25.08
C PRO A 473 2.05 -35.38 -26.00
N GLY A 474 1.81 -36.51 -26.65
CA GLY A 474 2.76 -37.14 -27.58
C GLY A 474 3.67 -38.22 -26.98
N MET A 475 3.45 -38.61 -25.72
CA MET A 475 4.18 -39.71 -25.09
C MET A 475 3.69 -41.10 -25.48
N LEU A 476 4.64 -42.05 -25.45
CA LEU A 476 4.43 -43.46 -25.81
C LEU A 476 4.21 -44.37 -24.59
N GLY A 477 4.55 -43.91 -23.37
CA GLY A 477 4.32 -44.66 -22.12
C GLY A 477 5.05 -44.04 -20.91
N ALA A 478 4.69 -44.49 -19.70
CA ALA A 478 5.37 -44.19 -18.43
C ALA A 478 5.56 -45.50 -17.63
N VAL A 479 6.58 -45.59 -16.77
CA VAL A 479 6.92 -46.76 -15.93
C VAL A 479 7.12 -46.31 -14.49
N CYS A 480 6.35 -46.81 -13.54
CA CYS A 480 6.58 -46.51 -12.11
C CYS A 480 7.76 -47.36 -11.55
N ASP A 481 8.60 -46.81 -10.66
CA ASP A 481 9.56 -47.63 -9.88
C ASP A 481 8.92 -48.32 -8.68
N GLU A 482 9.68 -49.18 -8.00
CA GLU A 482 9.26 -49.93 -6.81
C GLU A 482 8.81 -49.04 -5.64
N ALA A 483 9.18 -47.75 -5.65
CA ALA A 483 8.75 -46.76 -4.65
C ALA A 483 7.50 -45.98 -5.08
N GLY A 484 6.84 -46.37 -6.19
CA GLY A 484 5.65 -45.70 -6.72
C GLY A 484 5.95 -44.33 -7.37
N ARG A 485 7.22 -44.03 -7.67
CA ARG A 485 7.60 -42.81 -8.40
C ARG A 485 7.48 -43.07 -9.89
N ALA A 486 6.86 -42.16 -10.63
CA ALA A 486 6.77 -42.27 -12.08
C ALA A 486 8.17 -42.04 -12.71
N HIS A 487 8.74 -43.08 -13.29
CA HIS A 487 9.81 -42.98 -14.29
C HIS A 487 9.18 -42.92 -15.67
N MET A 488 9.83 -42.25 -16.61
CA MET A 488 9.29 -42.08 -17.95
C MET A 488 10.23 -42.81 -18.91
N THR A 489 9.84 -43.96 -19.43
CA THR A 489 10.69 -44.74 -20.35
C THR A 489 10.28 -44.51 -21.80
N TRP A 490 11.27 -44.23 -22.65
CA TRP A 490 11.07 -44.09 -24.08
C TRP A 490 11.09 -45.46 -24.78
N LEU A 491 9.94 -45.94 -25.25
CA LEU A 491 9.84 -47.06 -26.19
C LEU A 491 9.63 -46.49 -27.58
N GLY A 492 10.64 -46.57 -28.46
CA GLY A 492 10.59 -45.98 -29.80
C GLY A 492 9.39 -46.39 -30.66
N ASN A 493 9.06 -45.55 -31.64
CA ASN A 493 8.17 -45.74 -32.81
C ASN A 493 6.83 -46.50 -32.65
N ALA A 494 6.27 -46.63 -31.45
CA ALA A 494 4.94 -47.21 -31.21
C ALA A 494 3.86 -46.12 -31.05
N THR A 495 2.58 -46.48 -31.17
CA THR A 495 1.41 -45.58 -31.23
C THR A 495 0.93 -45.06 -29.85
N VAL A 496 0.36 -43.86 -29.86
CA VAL A 496 -0.10 -43.04 -28.70
C VAL A 496 -1.32 -43.65 -27.97
N CYS A 497 -1.30 -43.68 -26.63
CA CYS A 497 -2.51 -43.86 -25.80
C CYS A 497 -3.04 -42.48 -25.36
N ALA A 498 -4.25 -42.12 -25.78
CA ALA A 498 -4.80 -40.78 -25.61
C ALA A 498 -5.48 -40.52 -24.24
N GLU A 499 -5.78 -41.55 -23.44
CA GLU A 499 -6.49 -41.39 -22.16
C GLU A 499 -6.05 -42.47 -21.16
N CYS A 500 -5.17 -42.12 -20.21
CA CYS A 500 -4.92 -42.97 -19.03
C CYS A 500 -5.43 -42.23 -17.76
N PRO A 501 -6.17 -42.89 -16.86
CA PRO A 501 -6.56 -42.37 -15.55
C PRO A 501 -5.35 -41.96 -14.68
N PRO A 502 -5.52 -41.03 -13.71
CA PRO A 502 -4.48 -40.70 -12.75
C PRO A 502 -3.95 -41.94 -12.01
N GLY A 503 -2.62 -42.06 -11.88
CA GLY A 503 -1.99 -43.20 -11.19
C GLY A 503 -1.97 -44.49 -11.99
N SER A 504 -2.01 -44.44 -13.33
CA SER A 504 -1.92 -45.62 -14.18
C SER A 504 -1.07 -45.36 -15.43
N TYR A 505 -0.52 -46.42 -16.01
CA TYR A 505 0.14 -46.37 -17.31
C TYR A 505 -0.56 -47.28 -18.32
N CYS A 506 -0.46 -46.92 -19.61
CA CYS A 506 -1.00 -47.71 -20.70
C CYS A 506 0.17 -48.42 -21.42
N PRO A 507 0.29 -49.76 -21.35
CA PRO A 507 1.36 -50.49 -22.02
C PRO A 507 1.19 -50.45 -23.54
N SER A 508 2.27 -50.22 -24.29
CA SER A 508 2.26 -50.30 -25.75
C SER A 508 2.26 -51.78 -26.18
N GLY A 509 1.20 -52.20 -26.88
CA GLY A 509 1.09 -53.55 -27.40
C GLY A 509 -0.13 -53.74 -28.31
N ASP A 510 0.17 -53.91 -29.60
CA ASP A 510 -0.69 -54.33 -30.71
C ASP A 510 -1.71 -53.32 -31.29
N SER A 511 -1.46 -53.01 -32.56
CA SER A 511 -2.20 -52.20 -33.52
C SER A 511 -3.60 -52.73 -33.90
N ALA A 512 -4.26 -53.47 -33.01
CA ALA A 512 -5.52 -54.17 -33.33
C ALA A 512 -6.53 -54.25 -32.17
N ARG A 513 -6.61 -53.27 -31.26
CA ARG A 513 -7.72 -53.21 -30.27
C ARG A 513 -8.39 -51.84 -30.19
N PRO A 514 -9.74 -51.80 -30.09
CA PRO A 514 -10.50 -50.56 -30.03
C PRO A 514 -10.41 -49.91 -28.64
N ALA A 515 -10.27 -48.57 -28.61
CA ALA A 515 -10.65 -47.52 -27.64
C ALA A 515 -10.87 -47.77 -26.13
N HIS A 516 -10.63 -48.96 -25.56
CA HIS A 516 -10.85 -49.27 -24.14
C HIS A 516 -9.75 -50.22 -23.61
N ALA A 517 -8.47 -49.89 -23.82
CA ALA A 517 -7.38 -50.59 -23.15
C ALA A 517 -7.40 -50.22 -21.66
N ALA A 518 -7.62 -51.21 -20.80
CA ALA A 518 -7.65 -51.04 -19.35
C ALA A 518 -6.32 -50.47 -18.86
N ALA A 519 -6.34 -49.25 -18.34
CA ALA A 519 -5.17 -48.65 -17.74
C ALA A 519 -4.68 -49.48 -16.55
N VAL A 520 -3.37 -49.68 -16.44
CA VAL A 520 -2.76 -50.47 -15.36
C VAL A 520 -2.47 -49.54 -14.20
N PRO A 521 -3.14 -49.66 -13.03
CA PRO A 521 -2.81 -48.85 -11.87
C PRO A 521 -1.34 -49.05 -11.49
N CYS A 522 -0.62 -47.97 -11.21
CA CYS A 522 0.70 -48.07 -10.62
C CYS A 522 0.53 -48.85 -9.30
N PRO A 523 1.37 -49.87 -9.06
CA PRO A 523 1.24 -50.68 -7.87
C PRO A 523 1.34 -49.75 -6.65
N ASP A 524 0.30 -49.78 -5.80
CA ASP A 524 0.42 -49.23 -4.45
C ASP A 524 1.65 -49.90 -3.83
N GLY A 525 2.56 -49.12 -3.25
CA GLY A 525 3.83 -49.56 -2.66
C GLY A 525 3.70 -50.54 -1.48
N THR A 526 2.60 -51.29 -1.40
CA THR A 526 2.35 -52.41 -0.50
C THR A 526 2.33 -53.70 -1.32
N GLY A 527 3.51 -54.17 -1.73
CA GLY A 527 3.63 -55.32 -2.62
C GLY A 527 4.98 -56.01 -2.61
N MET A 528 5.40 -56.43 -1.41
CA MET A 528 6.57 -57.27 -1.05
C MET A 528 7.96 -56.64 -1.07
#